data_AF-A0A2W6N8Y0-F1
#
_entry.id   AF-A0A2W6N8Y0-F1
#
_cell.length_a   1.000
_cell.length_b   1.000
_cell.length_c   1.000
_cell.angle_alpha   90.00
_cell.angle_beta   90.00
_cell.angle_gamma   90.00
#
_symmetry.space_group_name_H-M   'P 1'
#
loop_
_entity.id
_entity.type
_entity.pdbx_description
1 polymer ?
#
loop_
_entity_poly.entity_id
_entity_poly.type
_entity_poly.pdbx_seq_one_letter_code
_entity_poly.pdbx_strand_id
1 'polypeptide(L)'
;GLMKCENEHYVRYGAEKEAKDSLDAKGLLPKVHDNGTESRGSKWISEKGRERDPRDLGDPENYTHKIKIETKKGTKEWLQSKGVDFEAMVGGESKYTNRVIIKSSNEAGSYGIGSGLLKEFNEKWVEKITIEKVPSSKKKGRK
;
A
#
# COMPACT_ATOMS: atom_id res chain seq x y z
N GLY A 1 -0.72 3.85 -34.56
CA GLY A 1 -0.95 2.79 -33.58
C GLY A 1 -1.04 3.42 -32.21
N LEU A 2 -2.10 3.17 -31.46
CA LEU A 2 -2.26 3.68 -30.09
C LEU A 2 -1.11 3.14 -29.23
N MET A 3 -0.20 4.01 -28.81
CA MET A 3 0.71 3.74 -27.70
C MET A 3 -0.15 3.40 -26.49
N LYS A 4 -0.19 2.12 -26.08
CA LYS A 4 -0.69 1.76 -24.77
C LYS A 4 0.20 2.47 -23.76
N CYS A 5 -0.32 3.48 -23.07
CA CYS A 5 0.32 3.95 -21.86
C CYS A 5 0.28 2.78 -20.89
N GLU A 6 1.46 2.24 -20.55
CA GLU A 6 1.53 1.12 -19.62
C GLU A 6 1.14 1.64 -18.23
N ASN A 7 0.14 0.97 -17.63
CA ASN A 7 -0.27 1.25 -16.27
C ASN A 7 0.85 0.85 -15.29
N GLU A 8 0.94 1.58 -14.19
CA GLU A 8 1.86 1.29 -13.12
C GLU A 8 1.19 0.36 -12.10
N HIS A 9 1.97 -0.57 -11.55
CA HIS A 9 1.44 -1.62 -10.67
C HIS A 9 2.10 -1.59 -9.30
N TYR A 10 1.25 -1.52 -8.28
CA TYR A 10 1.63 -1.54 -6.89
C TYR A 10 0.94 -2.68 -6.14
N VAL A 11 1.49 -3.02 -4.99
CA VAL A 11 1.06 -4.14 -4.15
C VAL A 11 1.09 -3.70 -2.70
N ARG A 12 0.12 -4.15 -1.91
CA ARG A 12 0.26 -4.24 -0.45
C ARG A 12 -0.32 -5.56 0.05
N TYR A 13 0.07 -5.93 1.26
CA TYR A 13 -0.56 -7.03 1.98
C TYR A 13 -1.45 -6.46 3.09
N GLY A 14 -2.56 -7.14 3.35
CA GLY A 14 -3.49 -6.79 4.41
C GLY A 14 -4.33 -7.98 4.85
N ALA A 15 -5.06 -7.79 5.95
CA ALA A 15 -6.05 -8.75 6.40
C ALA A 15 -7.21 -8.85 5.40
N GLU A 16 -7.96 -9.95 5.45
CA GLU A 16 -9.10 -10.20 4.57
C GLU A 16 -10.09 -9.03 4.54
N LYS A 17 -10.44 -8.50 5.72
CA LYS A 17 -11.36 -7.37 5.84
C LYS A 17 -10.85 -6.14 5.09
N GLU A 18 -9.59 -5.75 5.33
CA GLU A 18 -8.98 -4.60 4.65
C GLU A 18 -8.93 -4.79 3.12
N ALA A 19 -8.62 -6.00 2.67
CA ALA A 19 -8.58 -6.31 1.25
C ALA A 19 -9.96 -6.19 0.59
N LYS A 20 -11.00 -6.72 1.23
CA LYS A 20 -12.39 -6.59 0.75
C LYS A 20 -12.86 -5.14 0.78
N ASP A 21 -12.64 -4.42 1.88
CA ASP A 21 -13.03 -3.02 1.98
C ASP A 21 -12.35 -2.18 0.87
N SER A 22 -11.08 -2.47 0.55
CA SER A 22 -10.36 -1.78 -0.53
C SER A 22 -10.88 -2.15 -1.93
N LEU A 23 -11.27 -3.41 -2.12
CA LEU A 23 -11.88 -3.88 -3.37
C LEU A 23 -13.23 -3.17 -3.61
N ASP A 24 -14.08 -3.14 -2.59
CA ASP A 24 -15.41 -2.53 -2.65
C ASP A 24 -15.34 -1.02 -2.86
N ALA A 25 -14.41 -0.34 -2.16
CA ALA A 25 -14.16 1.09 -2.33
C ALA A 25 -13.43 1.44 -3.64
N LYS A 26 -12.92 0.45 -4.39
CA LYS A 26 -12.06 0.64 -5.57
C LYS A 26 -10.85 1.53 -5.29
N GLY A 27 -10.33 1.47 -4.07
CA GLY A 27 -9.25 2.32 -3.59
C GLY A 27 -8.76 1.90 -2.21
N LEU A 28 -7.70 2.55 -1.73
CA LEU A 28 -7.17 2.28 -0.40
C LEU A 28 -7.90 3.10 0.67
N LEU A 29 -8.19 2.47 1.80
CA LEU A 29 -8.87 3.11 2.92
C LEU A 29 -7.93 3.27 4.12
N PRO A 30 -8.10 4.33 4.93
CA PRO A 30 -7.40 4.45 6.20
C PRO A 30 -7.77 3.26 7.11
N LYS A 31 -6.87 2.90 8.03
CA LYS A 31 -7.21 1.90 9.07
C LYS A 31 -8.22 2.56 10.01
N VAL A 32 -9.32 1.89 10.33
CA VAL A 32 -10.27 2.35 11.35
C VAL A 32 -9.96 1.64 12.67
N HIS A 33 -9.89 2.39 13.76
CA HIS A 33 -9.69 1.88 15.12
C HIS A 33 -11.02 1.40 15.74
N ASP A 34 -10.96 0.61 16.81
CA ASP A 34 -12.16 0.05 17.48
C ASP A 34 -13.12 1.12 17.99
N ASN A 35 -12.60 2.32 18.30
CA ASN A 35 -13.40 3.48 18.70
C ASN A 35 -14.03 4.24 17.50
N GLY A 36 -13.95 3.70 16.29
CA GLY A 36 -14.48 4.30 15.07
C GLY A 36 -13.63 5.42 14.47
N THR A 37 -12.50 5.78 15.09
CA THR A 37 -11.62 6.84 14.56
C THR A 37 -10.70 6.33 13.45
N GLU A 38 -10.46 7.15 12.44
CA GLU A 38 -9.51 6.84 11.39
C GLU A 38 -8.06 7.02 11.88
N SER A 39 -7.23 6.04 11.55
CA SER A 39 -5.80 6.09 11.79
C SER A 39 -5.17 7.16 10.93
N ARG A 40 -4.31 7.96 11.56
CA ARG A 40 -3.46 8.94 10.88
C ARG A 40 -2.25 8.30 10.20
N GLY A 41 -2.02 7.00 10.42
CA GLY A 41 -0.91 6.27 9.81
C GLY A 41 -1.02 6.21 8.29
N SER A 42 0.11 5.99 7.64
CA SER A 42 0.16 5.91 6.19
C SER A 42 -0.29 4.54 5.69
N LYS A 43 -0.79 4.50 4.46
CA LYS A 43 -1.03 3.24 3.75
C LYS A 43 0.16 2.95 2.86
N TRP A 44 0.97 2.00 3.31
CA TRP A 44 2.11 1.49 2.60
C TRP A 44 1.73 0.66 1.37
N ILE A 45 2.38 0.93 0.25
CA ILE A 45 2.34 0.17 -0.99
C ILE A 45 3.77 -0.02 -1.50
N SER A 46 4.02 -1.09 -2.25
CA SER A 46 5.28 -1.37 -2.92
C SER A 46 5.09 -1.48 -4.42
N GLU A 47 6.06 -1.05 -5.21
CA GLU A 47 6.13 -1.38 -6.64
C GLU A 47 6.07 -2.91 -6.81
N LYS A 48 5.33 -3.37 -7.83
CA LYS A 48 5.26 -4.80 -8.15
C LYS A 48 6.66 -5.35 -8.45
N GLY A 49 7.01 -6.44 -7.78
CA GLY A 49 8.36 -7.05 -7.81
C GLY A 49 9.31 -6.51 -6.73
N ARG A 50 8.89 -5.50 -5.95
CA ARG A 50 9.63 -4.93 -4.81
C ARG A 50 8.90 -5.13 -3.49
N GLU A 51 7.73 -5.78 -3.50
CA GLU A 51 7.02 -6.09 -2.27
C GLU A 51 7.81 -7.04 -1.37
N ARG A 52 7.72 -6.81 -0.06
CA ARG A 52 8.28 -7.70 0.95
C ARG A 52 7.48 -9.00 1.00
N ASP A 53 8.13 -10.07 1.47
CA ASP A 53 7.43 -11.30 1.79
C ASP A 53 6.43 -11.05 2.93
N PRO A 54 5.14 -11.40 2.78
CA PRO A 54 4.15 -11.20 3.84
C PRO A 54 4.48 -11.92 5.15
N ARG A 55 5.33 -12.95 5.11
CA ARG A 55 5.80 -13.69 6.29
C ARG A 55 6.80 -12.89 7.14
N ASP A 56 7.40 -11.85 6.56
CA ASP A 56 8.38 -10.99 7.23
C ASP A 56 7.77 -9.66 7.71
N LEU A 57 6.47 -9.45 7.50
CA LEU A 57 5.78 -8.19 7.81
C LEU A 57 5.26 -8.13 9.27
N GLY A 58 5.43 -9.19 10.05
CA GLY A 58 4.99 -9.28 11.44
C GLY A 58 3.99 -10.41 11.63
N ASP A 59 2.90 -10.13 12.34
CA ASP A 59 1.85 -11.12 12.60
C ASP A 59 1.17 -11.57 11.29
N PRO A 60 1.28 -12.86 10.89
CA PRO A 60 0.73 -13.37 9.64
C PRO A 60 -0.77 -13.14 9.46
N GLU A 61 -1.55 -13.02 10.54
CA GLU A 61 -3.00 -12.79 10.46
C GLU A 61 -3.33 -11.43 9.82
N ASN A 62 -2.40 -10.47 9.91
CA ASN A 62 -2.52 -9.16 9.28
C ASN A 62 -2.16 -9.14 7.78
N TYR A 63 -1.67 -10.25 7.22
CA TYR A 63 -1.12 -10.32 5.86
C TYR A 63 -1.64 -11.51 5.05
N THR A 64 -2.93 -11.82 5.21
CA THR A 64 -3.58 -12.98 4.56
C THR A 64 -3.96 -12.76 3.09
N HIS A 65 -4.01 -11.50 2.63
CA HIS A 65 -4.40 -11.15 1.28
C HIS A 65 -3.42 -10.17 0.64
N LYS A 66 -3.15 -10.38 -0.65
CA LYS A 66 -2.40 -9.47 -1.52
C LYS A 66 -3.39 -8.56 -2.24
N ILE A 67 -3.26 -7.26 -2.04
CA ILE A 67 -4.03 -6.22 -2.73
C ILE A 67 -3.15 -5.71 -3.87
N LYS A 68 -3.60 -5.89 -5.11
CA LYS A 68 -2.93 -5.42 -6.32
C LYS A 68 -3.64 -4.16 -6.78
N ILE A 69 -2.84 -3.11 -7.00
CA ILE A 69 -3.31 -1.76 -7.31
C ILE A 69 -2.74 -1.42 -8.68
N GLU A 70 -3.62 -1.28 -9.66
CA GLU A 70 -3.29 -0.78 -10.98
C GLU A 70 -3.58 0.72 -11.00
N THR A 71 -2.62 1.49 -11.51
CA THR A 71 -2.66 2.94 -11.50
C THR A 71 -2.26 3.51 -12.87
N LYS A 72 -2.67 4.74 -13.14
CA LYS A 72 -2.28 5.46 -14.35
C LYS A 72 -0.76 5.67 -14.41
N LYS A 73 -0.21 5.78 -15.62
CA LYS A 73 1.14 6.28 -15.83
C LYS A 73 1.30 7.68 -15.23
N GLY A 74 2.42 7.96 -14.58
CA GLY A 74 2.67 9.22 -13.87
C GLY A 74 2.49 9.10 -12.35
N THR A 75 2.03 7.94 -11.86
CA THR A 75 1.73 7.74 -10.43
C THR A 75 3.01 7.77 -9.61
N LYS A 76 4.08 7.14 -10.09
CA LYS A 76 5.39 7.12 -9.43
C LYS A 76 5.95 8.53 -9.30
N GLU A 77 5.89 9.32 -10.38
CA GLU A 77 6.33 10.71 -10.37
C GLU A 77 5.50 11.53 -9.38
N TRP A 78 4.18 11.31 -9.31
CA TRP A 78 3.34 11.96 -8.31
C TRP A 78 3.71 11.56 -6.87
N LEU A 79 3.89 10.25 -6.60
CA LEU A 79 4.32 9.73 -5.30
C LEU A 79 5.64 10.37 -4.87
N GLN A 80 6.61 10.45 -5.78
CA GLN A 80 7.92 11.07 -5.54
C GLN A 80 7.82 12.58 -5.34
N SER A 81 6.96 13.28 -6.11
CA SER A 81 6.75 14.73 -5.96
C SER A 81 6.16 15.13 -4.60
N LYS A 82 5.41 14.22 -3.97
CA LYS A 82 4.85 14.37 -2.62
C LYS A 82 5.76 13.78 -1.53
N GLY A 83 6.91 13.23 -1.94
CA GLY A 83 7.83 12.45 -1.14
C GLY A 83 8.51 13.21 0.00
N VAL A 84 8.63 12.55 1.14
CA VAL A 84 9.61 12.85 2.19
C VAL A 84 10.38 11.57 2.48
N ASP A 85 11.70 11.66 2.63
CA ASP A 85 12.51 10.51 3.01
C ASP A 85 12.14 10.09 4.44
N PHE A 86 11.93 8.78 4.64
CA PHE A 86 11.67 8.18 5.95
C PHE A 86 12.72 8.57 6.98
N GLU A 87 14.00 8.60 6.59
CA GLU A 87 15.11 8.94 7.49
C GLU A 87 15.14 10.44 7.85
N ALA A 88 14.46 11.28 7.06
CA ALA A 88 14.34 12.72 7.33
C ALA A 88 13.10 13.06 8.17
N MET A 89 12.28 12.08 8.54
CA MET A 89 11.07 12.32 9.31
C MET A 89 11.37 12.56 10.79
N VAL A 90 10.62 13.49 11.39
CA VAL A 90 10.64 13.75 12.84
C VAL A 90 9.23 13.59 13.41
N GLY A 91 9.08 12.69 14.38
CA GLY A 91 7.83 12.55 15.14
C GLY A 91 6.77 11.65 14.51
N GLY A 92 7.17 10.68 13.69
CA GLY A 92 6.32 9.57 13.21
C GLY A 92 5.36 9.92 12.07
N GLU A 93 4.77 8.89 11.44
CA GLU A 93 3.94 9.03 10.24
C GLU A 93 2.71 9.93 10.42
N SER A 94 2.15 9.97 11.64
CA SER A 94 0.94 10.75 11.95
C SER A 94 1.10 12.25 11.79
N LYS A 95 2.34 12.76 11.68
CA LYS A 95 2.67 14.16 11.35
C LYS A 95 2.78 14.44 9.85
N TYR A 96 2.84 13.39 9.04
CA TYR A 96 3.08 13.46 7.60
C TYR A 96 1.86 12.99 6.80
N THR A 97 0.65 13.20 7.33
CA THR A 97 -0.62 12.76 6.72
C THR A 97 -0.85 13.31 5.31
N ASN A 98 -0.24 14.45 4.98
CA ASN A 98 -0.34 15.12 3.67
C ASN A 98 0.91 14.93 2.80
N ARG A 99 1.72 13.91 3.09
CA ARG A 99 2.95 13.56 2.37
C ARG A 99 2.95 12.09 1.98
N VAL A 100 3.84 11.73 1.06
CA VAL A 100 4.20 10.34 0.78
C VAL A 100 5.53 10.07 1.46
N ILE A 101 5.60 9.03 2.27
CA ILE A 101 6.83 8.62 2.93
C ILE A 101 7.57 7.65 2.01
N ILE A 102 8.86 7.88 1.77
CA ILE A 102 9.68 7.09 0.87
C ILE A 102 10.82 6.46 1.63
N LYS A 103 10.99 5.14 1.52
CA LYS A 103 12.13 4.42 2.09
C LYS A 103 13.22 4.24 1.04
N SER A 104 13.99 5.31 0.83
CA SER A 104 14.97 5.42 -0.26
C SER A 104 16.15 4.45 -0.14
N SER A 105 16.57 4.15 1.09
CA SER A 105 17.83 3.45 1.40
C SER A 105 17.69 1.93 1.49
N ASN A 106 16.66 1.43 2.19
CA ASN A 106 16.56 0.02 2.58
C ASN A 106 15.33 -0.72 2.02
N GLU A 107 14.32 0.00 1.50
CA GLU A 107 13.09 -0.58 0.93
C GLU A 107 12.67 0.19 -0.34
N ALA A 108 13.60 0.30 -1.29
CA ALA A 108 13.37 1.04 -2.53
C ALA A 108 12.14 0.52 -3.29
N GLY A 109 11.24 1.44 -3.64
CA GLY A 109 9.95 1.13 -4.24
C GLY A 109 8.79 1.01 -3.25
N SER A 110 9.02 1.26 -1.94
CA SER A 110 7.96 1.37 -0.94
C SER A 110 7.56 2.83 -0.68
N TYR A 111 6.25 3.08 -0.71
CA TYR A 111 5.62 4.39 -0.53
C TYR A 111 4.54 4.31 0.55
N GLY A 112 4.69 5.09 1.61
CA GLY A 112 3.68 5.29 2.64
C GLY A 112 2.79 6.47 2.28
N ILE A 113 1.61 6.23 1.73
CA ILE A 113 0.68 7.31 1.37
C ILE A 113 -0.01 7.79 2.64
N GLY A 114 0.27 9.04 3.05
CA GLY A 114 -0.38 9.63 4.21
C GLY A 114 -1.91 9.64 4.07
N SER A 115 -2.60 9.48 5.19
CA SER A 115 -4.07 9.39 5.25
C SER A 115 -4.80 10.55 4.55
N GLY A 116 -4.25 11.76 4.60
CA GLY A 116 -4.79 12.95 3.93
C GLY A 116 -4.63 12.96 2.41
N LEU A 117 -3.76 12.11 1.84
CA LEU A 117 -3.57 11.96 0.40
C LEU A 117 -4.34 10.77 -0.20
N LEU A 118 -4.95 9.90 0.62
CA LEU A 118 -5.64 8.70 0.13
C LEU A 118 -6.77 9.00 -0.85
N LYS A 119 -7.57 10.05 -0.56
CA LYS A 119 -8.66 10.47 -1.47
C LYS A 119 -8.11 10.90 -2.83
N GLU A 120 -7.08 11.75 -2.83
CA GLU A 120 -6.44 12.20 -4.08
C GLU A 120 -5.81 11.02 -4.84
N PHE A 121 -5.13 10.11 -4.12
CA PHE A 121 -4.54 8.90 -4.69
C PHE A 121 -5.60 8.05 -5.40
N ASN A 122 -6.69 7.72 -4.69
CA ASN A 122 -7.75 6.88 -5.21
C ASN A 122 -8.47 7.53 -6.41
N GLU A 123 -8.83 8.82 -6.32
CA GLU A 123 -9.62 9.49 -7.37
C GLU A 123 -8.81 9.77 -8.63
N LYS A 124 -7.53 10.13 -8.49
CA LYS A 124 -6.72 10.57 -9.64
C LYS A 124 -5.95 9.44 -10.30
N TRP A 125 -5.45 8.49 -9.51
CA TRP A 125 -4.40 7.57 -9.95
C TRP A 125 -4.84 6.11 -10.02
N VAL A 126 -5.71 5.64 -9.12
CA VAL A 126 -6.15 4.24 -9.11
C VAL A 126 -7.12 3.96 -10.25
N GLU A 127 -6.79 2.96 -11.07
CA GLU A 127 -7.64 2.45 -12.15
C GLU A 127 -8.38 1.18 -11.71
N LYS A 128 -7.70 0.32 -10.94
CA LYS A 128 -8.25 -0.97 -10.55
C LYS A 128 -7.63 -1.51 -9.27
N ILE A 129 -8.48 -2.05 -8.40
CA ILE A 129 -8.07 -2.89 -7.28
C ILE A 129 -8.47 -4.33 -7.59
N THR A 130 -7.55 -5.27 -7.32
CA THR A 130 -7.86 -6.70 -7.26
C THR A 130 -7.21 -7.32 -6.03
N ILE A 131 -7.78 -8.41 -5.53
CA ILE A 131 -7.27 -9.10 -4.35
C ILE A 131 -7.00 -10.57 -4.65
N GLU A 132 -6.00 -11.12 -3.98
CA GLU A 132 -5.62 -12.53 -4.05
C GLU A 132 -5.30 -13.04 -2.65
N LYS A 133 -5.81 -14.22 -2.28
CA LYS A 133 -5.48 -14.85 -1.01
C LYS A 133 -4.02 -15.33 -1.01
N VAL A 134 -3.26 -15.00 0.01
CA VAL A 134 -1.89 -15.52 0.18
C VAL A 134 -1.98 -17.00 0.56
N PRO A 135 -1.30 -17.92 -0.15
CA PRO A 135 -1.30 -19.32 0.19
C PRO A 135 -0.75 -19.53 1.61
N SER A 136 -1.52 -20.17 2.49
CA SER A 136 -0.98 -20.60 3.77
C SER A 136 0.08 -21.68 3.50
N SER A 137 1.29 -21.47 4.00
CA SER A 137 2.32 -22.51 3.97
C SER A 137 1.79 -23.70 4.78
N LYS A 138 1.48 -24.83 4.14
CA LYS A 138 1.29 -26.09 4.87
C LYS A 138 2.55 -26.30 5.71
N LYS A 139 2.45 -26.28 7.04
CA LYS A 139 3.50 -26.82 7.90
C LYS A 139 3.75 -28.24 7.41
N LYS A 140 4.87 -28.50 6.72
CA LYS A 140 5.38 -29.86 6.58
C LYS A 140 5.66 -30.31 8.01
N GLY A 141 4.74 -31.09 8.58
CA GLY A 141 4.96 -31.75 9.85
C GLY A 141 6.26 -32.53 9.73
N ARG A 142 7.28 -32.11 10.47
CA ARG A 142 8.39 -32.97 10.82
C ARG A 142 7.77 -34.10 11.65
N LYS A 143 7.54 -35.24 11.01
CA LYS A 143 7.52 -36.54 11.70
C LYS A 143 8.96 -36.98 11.86
#